data_AF-B9Z6S5-F1
#
_entry.id   AF-B9Z6S5-F1
#
_cell.length_a   1.000
_cell.length_b   1.000
_cell.length_c   1.000
_cell.angle_alpha   90.00
_cell.angle_beta   90.00
_cell.angle_gamma   90.00
#
_symmetry.space_group_name_H-M   'P 1'
#
loop_
_entity.id
_entity.type
_entity.pdbx_description
1 polymer ?
#
loop_
_entity_poly.entity_id
_entity_poly.type
_entity_poly.pdbx_seq_one_letter_code
_entity_poly.pdbx_strand_id
1 'polypeptide(L)'
;MTTRTLGIIGGLGALAGADLFAKLLKSPPARADVARFHFLLEQHPFTGAGVALERGTSMTARKLYVFQASQSFVARRADAILLPCFASHVFRDEIQTELEVPLLDMMAALLRHVRQKADPGRRLGILTSDFVREAGLFERYFDDHYALLYPSPDQQTSLMQAVYGERGLQAGDEAALEQVAQVCRHLQEQGADLLVPGFTELSLVAQRLQRRGIGLLDSNAIYAEHALHYSSPALEQPFKLGIVGGVGPAATVDFMDKVVCNTPAGCDQEHIKMVVEQNPQIPDRTANLLHEGTDPTVALLATCQRLEADGAKAIAIPCNTAHAFVAAIQPYLTTPIVNMLTETIAHIRTRYSGDKPVGLLATAGTVQSRVYHAAAEQAGIRLIAPEPPFQDKVMNAIYGECGVKAGFTEGESKTDLLAAAEHLAQAGAEILILGCTELPLLFPQSHEIELDGRTVALIDPTDILARRCVQLARPA
;
A
#
# COMPACT_ATOMS: atom_id res chain seq x y z
N MET A 1 -14.00 14.01 -22.79
CA MET A 1 -14.28 13.47 -21.44
C MET A 1 -13.65 12.10 -21.37
N THR A 2 -12.94 11.78 -20.29
CA THR A 2 -12.35 10.45 -20.10
C THR A 2 -13.45 9.45 -19.76
N THR A 3 -13.55 8.36 -20.52
CA THR A 3 -14.46 7.25 -20.22
C THR A 3 -14.12 6.65 -18.86
N ARG A 4 -15.13 6.46 -18.01
CA ARG A 4 -15.00 5.80 -16.70
C ARG A 4 -15.36 4.33 -16.78
N THR A 5 -14.44 3.48 -16.37
CA THR A 5 -14.62 2.03 -16.32
C THR A 5 -15.05 1.61 -14.91
N LEU A 6 -16.23 1.00 -14.78
CA LEU A 6 -16.78 0.52 -13.50
C LEU A 6 -16.90 -1.01 -13.52
N GLY A 7 -16.23 -1.68 -12.59
CA GLY A 7 -16.28 -3.13 -12.43
C GLY A 7 -17.38 -3.57 -11.47
N ILE A 8 -18.08 -4.68 -11.76
CA ILE A 8 -19.13 -5.25 -10.91
C ILE A 8 -18.78 -6.70 -10.61
N ILE A 9 -18.69 -7.03 -9.32
CA ILE A 9 -18.43 -8.41 -8.84
C ILE A 9 -19.76 -9.19 -8.82
N GLY A 10 -19.95 -10.13 -9.76
CA GLY A 10 -21.25 -10.80 -9.98
C GLY A 10 -21.46 -12.15 -9.26
N GLY A 11 -20.42 -12.92 -8.91
CA GLY A 11 -20.60 -14.32 -8.50
C GLY A 11 -21.00 -14.60 -7.05
N LEU A 12 -21.13 -13.57 -6.21
CA LEU A 12 -21.60 -13.73 -4.82
C LEU A 12 -23.12 -13.89 -4.70
N GLY A 13 -23.84 -13.40 -5.71
CA GLY A 13 -25.29 -13.45 -5.89
C GLY A 13 -25.58 -13.10 -7.34
N ALA A 14 -25.61 -14.12 -8.22
CA ALA A 14 -25.58 -13.94 -9.67
C ALA A 14 -26.71 -13.03 -10.20
N LEU A 15 -27.95 -13.27 -9.76
CA LEU A 15 -29.10 -12.46 -10.16
C LEU A 15 -29.03 -11.03 -9.63
N ALA A 16 -28.55 -10.85 -8.40
CA ALA A 16 -28.38 -9.52 -7.81
C ALA A 16 -27.29 -8.70 -8.52
N GLY A 17 -26.18 -9.33 -8.91
CA GLY A 17 -25.14 -8.71 -9.73
C GLY A 17 -25.66 -8.31 -11.11
N ALA A 18 -26.42 -9.19 -11.76
CA ALA A 18 -27.06 -8.90 -13.04
C ALA A 18 -28.10 -7.76 -12.94
N ASP A 19 -28.87 -7.72 -11.86
CA ASP A 19 -29.83 -6.63 -11.58
C ASP A 19 -29.11 -5.28 -11.42
N LEU A 20 -28.01 -5.23 -10.65
CA LEU A 20 -27.21 -4.01 -10.53
C LEU A 20 -26.66 -3.55 -11.88
N PHE A 21 -26.12 -4.47 -12.68
CA PHE A 21 -25.64 -4.16 -14.03
C PHE A 21 -26.75 -3.61 -14.92
N ALA A 22 -27.93 -4.24 -14.91
CA ALA A 22 -29.09 -3.76 -15.65
C ALA A 22 -29.55 -2.36 -15.18
N LYS A 23 -29.48 -2.08 -13.88
CA LYS A 23 -29.83 -0.77 -13.31
C LYS A 23 -28.83 0.32 -13.67
N LEU A 24 -27.54 0.01 -13.70
CA LEU A 24 -26.52 0.92 -14.22
C LEU A 24 -26.80 1.33 -15.67
N LEU A 25 -27.08 0.34 -16.54
CA LEU A 25 -27.39 0.60 -17.95
C LEU A 25 -28.67 1.41 -18.17
N LYS A 26 -29.69 1.23 -17.31
CA LYS A 26 -30.97 1.92 -17.41
C LYS A 26 -30.95 3.32 -16.79
N SER A 27 -29.95 3.63 -15.99
CA SER A 27 -29.87 4.87 -15.21
C SER A 27 -29.77 6.11 -16.12
N PRO A 28 -30.49 7.22 -15.83
CA PRO A 28 -30.47 8.42 -16.67
C PRO A 28 -29.07 8.99 -16.98
N PRO A 29 -28.13 9.09 -16.01
CA PRO A 29 -26.78 9.58 -16.29
C PRO A 29 -26.01 8.71 -17.29
N ALA A 30 -26.19 7.39 -17.25
CA ALA A 30 -25.52 6.46 -18.17
C ALA A 30 -26.12 6.52 -19.58
N ARG A 31 -27.44 6.73 -19.69
CA ARG A 31 -28.14 6.87 -20.98
C ARG A 31 -27.91 8.23 -21.65
N ALA A 32 -27.73 9.28 -20.84
CA ALA A 32 -27.48 10.63 -21.34
C ALA A 32 -26.10 10.76 -22.01
N ASP A 33 -25.12 9.98 -21.57
CA ASP A 33 -23.77 9.95 -22.14
C ASP A 33 -23.21 8.52 -22.14
N VAL A 34 -23.51 7.76 -23.19
CA VAL A 34 -23.12 6.36 -23.33
C VAL A 34 -21.59 6.22 -23.46
N ALA A 35 -20.89 7.23 -23.97
CA ALA A 35 -19.42 7.20 -24.11
C ALA A 35 -18.70 7.47 -22.78
N ARG A 36 -19.39 8.03 -21.79
CA ARG A 36 -18.83 8.34 -20.47
C ARG A 36 -18.60 7.13 -19.59
N PHE A 37 -19.37 6.05 -19.76
CA PHE A 37 -19.28 4.88 -18.88
C PHE A 37 -19.03 3.58 -19.63
N HIS A 38 -18.06 2.81 -19.16
CA HIS A 38 -17.77 1.46 -19.60
C HIS A 38 -17.95 0.50 -18.42
N PHE A 39 -18.92 -0.41 -18.50
CA PHE A 39 -19.22 -1.32 -17.40
C PHE A 39 -18.61 -2.70 -17.66
N LEU A 40 -17.95 -3.25 -16.65
CA LEU A 40 -17.41 -4.61 -16.67
C LEU A 40 -18.16 -5.45 -15.65
N LEU A 41 -18.83 -6.52 -16.07
CA LEU A 41 -19.39 -7.52 -15.16
C LEU A 41 -18.51 -8.76 -15.20
N GLU A 42 -18.01 -9.18 -14.05
CA GLU A 42 -17.21 -10.39 -13.92
C GLU A 42 -17.92 -11.39 -13.03
N GLN A 43 -18.26 -12.54 -13.60
CA GLN A 43 -18.99 -13.60 -12.93
C GLN A 43 -18.16 -14.88 -12.99
N HIS A 44 -17.44 -15.16 -11.90
CA HIS A 44 -16.79 -16.44 -11.68
C HIS A 44 -17.62 -17.32 -10.75
N PRO A 45 -17.67 -18.64 -10.96
CA PRO A 45 -18.29 -19.56 -10.01
C PRO A 45 -17.66 -19.38 -8.62
N PHE A 46 -18.49 -19.19 -7.60
CA PHE A 46 -18.07 -19.20 -6.21
C PHE A 46 -18.66 -20.44 -5.55
N THR A 47 -17.83 -21.34 -5.02
CA THR A 47 -18.26 -22.62 -4.45
C THR A 47 -19.19 -22.47 -3.24
N GLY A 48 -19.23 -21.29 -2.60
CA GLY A 48 -20.18 -20.94 -1.53
C GLY A 48 -21.38 -20.09 -2.00
N ALA A 49 -21.62 -19.96 -3.30
CA ALA A 49 -22.80 -19.30 -3.83
C ALA A 49 -24.05 -20.16 -3.51
N GLY A 50 -25.13 -19.55 -3.03
CA GLY A 50 -26.34 -20.26 -2.63
C GLY A 50 -26.34 -20.81 -1.20
N VAL A 51 -25.20 -20.78 -0.49
CA VAL A 51 -25.16 -21.13 0.93
C VAL A 51 -25.76 -19.98 1.74
N ALA A 52 -26.74 -20.29 2.60
CA ALA A 52 -27.35 -19.33 3.50
C ALA A 52 -26.30 -18.72 4.44
N LEU A 53 -26.35 -17.41 4.60
CA LEU A 53 -25.43 -16.67 5.47
C LEU A 53 -25.96 -16.64 6.91
N GLU A 54 -25.81 -17.78 7.58
CA GLU A 54 -26.19 -18.00 8.97
C GLU A 54 -25.16 -17.42 9.96
N ARG A 55 -25.51 -17.41 11.26
CA ARG A 55 -24.58 -16.99 12.32
C ARG A 55 -23.31 -17.83 12.33
N GLY A 56 -22.17 -17.21 12.60
CA GLY A 56 -20.87 -17.88 12.62
C GLY A 56 -20.35 -18.37 11.26
N THR A 57 -21.00 -18.02 10.13
CA THR A 57 -20.51 -18.39 8.80
C THR A 57 -19.12 -17.80 8.55
N SER A 58 -18.16 -18.64 8.17
CA SER A 58 -16.81 -18.19 7.80
C SER A 58 -16.83 -17.42 6.47
N MET A 59 -16.23 -16.24 6.47
CA MET A 59 -16.15 -15.37 5.28
C MET A 59 -14.87 -15.57 4.46
N THR A 60 -13.91 -16.40 4.89
CA THR A 60 -12.58 -16.49 4.26
C THR A 60 -12.64 -16.75 2.76
N ALA A 61 -13.38 -17.76 2.31
CA ALA A 61 -13.52 -18.06 0.88
C ALA A 61 -14.14 -16.89 0.10
N ARG A 62 -15.11 -16.19 0.71
CA ARG A 62 -15.78 -15.03 0.11
C ARG A 62 -14.83 -13.82 0.02
N LYS A 63 -14.03 -13.57 1.06
CA LYS A 63 -12.99 -12.53 1.08
C LYS A 63 -12.00 -12.74 -0.06
N LEU A 64 -11.44 -13.96 -0.16
CA LEU A 64 -10.46 -14.31 -1.20
C LEU A 64 -11.06 -14.20 -2.60
N TYR A 65 -12.31 -14.64 -2.79
CA TYR A 65 -13.02 -14.47 -4.07
C TYR A 65 -13.15 -12.99 -4.45
N VAL A 66 -13.59 -12.13 -3.53
CA VAL A 66 -13.76 -10.69 -3.79
C VAL A 66 -12.42 -10.04 -4.13
N PHE A 67 -11.36 -10.39 -3.40
CA PHE A 67 -10.01 -9.88 -3.67
C PHE A 67 -9.52 -10.29 -5.07
N GLN A 68 -9.63 -11.58 -5.43
CA GLN A 68 -9.22 -12.07 -6.75
C GLN A 68 -10.02 -11.43 -7.90
N ALA A 69 -11.35 -11.32 -7.75
CA ALA A 69 -12.18 -10.64 -8.74
C ALA A 69 -11.81 -9.15 -8.87
N SER A 70 -11.44 -8.51 -7.75
CA SER A 70 -10.99 -7.12 -7.75
C SER A 70 -9.66 -6.93 -8.49
N GLN A 71 -8.71 -7.87 -8.35
CA GLN A 71 -7.44 -7.83 -9.08
C GLN A 71 -7.63 -7.87 -10.60
N SER A 72 -8.60 -8.63 -11.10
CA SER A 72 -8.95 -8.63 -12.53
C SER A 72 -9.40 -7.24 -13.02
N PHE A 73 -10.22 -6.54 -12.23
CA PHE A 73 -10.64 -5.17 -12.56
C PHE A 73 -9.48 -4.17 -12.50
N VAL A 74 -8.56 -4.31 -11.54
CA VAL A 74 -7.32 -3.50 -11.48
C VAL A 74 -6.49 -3.70 -12.75
N ALA A 75 -6.25 -4.95 -13.16
CA ALA A 75 -5.51 -5.26 -14.39
C ALA A 75 -6.17 -4.67 -15.65
N ARG A 76 -7.50 -4.53 -15.63
CA ARG A 76 -8.31 -3.94 -16.71
C ARG A 76 -8.51 -2.43 -16.57
N ARG A 77 -7.80 -1.78 -15.64
CA ARG A 77 -7.83 -0.33 -15.37
C ARG A 77 -9.23 0.19 -15.07
N ALA A 78 -9.98 -0.54 -14.24
CA ALA A 78 -11.22 -0.03 -13.69
C ALA A 78 -10.95 1.20 -12.80
N ASP A 79 -11.81 2.22 -12.89
CA ASP A 79 -11.75 3.41 -12.05
C ASP A 79 -12.39 3.20 -10.67
N ALA A 80 -13.34 2.26 -10.57
CA ALA A 80 -13.94 1.81 -9.33
C ALA A 80 -14.57 0.43 -9.47
N ILE A 81 -14.76 -0.25 -8.34
CA ILE A 81 -15.31 -1.60 -8.26
C ILE A 81 -16.57 -1.57 -7.37
N LEU A 82 -17.64 -2.17 -7.86
CA LEU A 82 -18.91 -2.33 -7.18
C LEU A 82 -19.04 -3.75 -6.64
N LEU A 83 -19.45 -3.84 -5.38
CA LEU A 83 -19.56 -5.07 -4.62
C LEU A 83 -21.04 -5.29 -4.21
N PRO A 84 -21.88 -5.91 -5.05
CA PRO A 84 -23.31 -6.11 -4.77
C PRO A 84 -23.59 -7.20 -3.72
N CYS A 85 -23.00 -7.07 -2.53
CA CYS A 85 -23.18 -8.00 -1.42
C CYS A 85 -22.97 -7.29 -0.06
N PHE A 86 -24.00 -7.27 0.78
CA PHE A 86 -23.93 -6.69 2.13
C PHE A 86 -22.95 -7.44 3.05
N ALA A 87 -22.94 -8.77 2.98
CA ALA A 87 -21.98 -9.56 3.75
C ALA A 87 -20.53 -9.21 3.43
N SER A 88 -20.24 -8.84 2.18
CA SER A 88 -18.90 -8.40 1.79
C SER A 88 -18.55 -7.00 2.29
N HIS A 89 -19.54 -6.18 2.66
CA HIS A 89 -19.31 -4.88 3.31
C HIS A 89 -18.89 -5.01 4.77
N VAL A 90 -19.05 -6.19 5.39
CA VAL A 90 -18.50 -6.47 6.73
C VAL A 90 -16.97 -6.43 6.73
N PHE A 91 -16.34 -6.79 5.60
CA PHE A 91 -14.88 -6.92 5.44
C PHE A 91 -14.33 -6.10 4.27
N ARG A 92 -15.10 -5.17 3.69
CA ARG A 92 -14.69 -4.36 2.53
C ARG A 92 -13.36 -3.65 2.79
N ASP A 93 -13.21 -3.07 3.97
CA ASP A 93 -12.02 -2.28 4.32
C ASP A 93 -10.75 -3.12 4.34
N GLU A 94 -10.82 -4.39 4.75
CA GLU A 94 -9.69 -5.33 4.68
C GLU A 94 -9.21 -5.58 3.25
N ILE A 95 -10.12 -5.49 2.26
CA ILE A 95 -9.77 -5.67 0.85
C ILE A 95 -9.32 -4.33 0.24
N GLN A 96 -9.97 -3.23 0.62
CA GLN A 96 -9.62 -1.89 0.16
C GLN A 96 -8.17 -1.53 0.49
N THR A 97 -7.64 -1.95 1.64
CA THR A 97 -6.24 -1.70 2.03
C THR A 97 -5.21 -2.34 1.09
N GLU A 98 -5.62 -3.35 0.31
CA GLU A 98 -4.76 -4.05 -0.65
C GLU A 98 -5.03 -3.66 -2.11
N LEU A 99 -5.92 -2.69 -2.37
CA LEU A 99 -6.29 -2.27 -3.71
C LEU A 99 -6.03 -0.77 -3.94
N GLU A 100 -5.47 -0.45 -5.10
CA GLU A 100 -5.28 0.93 -5.58
C GLU A 100 -6.53 1.50 -6.28
N VAL A 101 -7.56 0.66 -6.48
CA VAL A 101 -8.85 1.04 -7.08
C VAL A 101 -9.92 1.03 -5.99
N PRO A 102 -10.81 2.03 -5.92
CA PRO A 102 -11.81 2.10 -4.87
C PRO A 102 -12.89 1.03 -5.01
N LEU A 103 -13.12 0.29 -3.91
CA LEU A 103 -14.30 -0.52 -3.67
C LEU A 103 -15.41 0.38 -3.13
N LEU A 104 -16.44 0.63 -3.93
CA LEU A 104 -17.50 1.55 -3.57
C LEU A 104 -18.34 1.05 -2.41
N ASP A 105 -18.68 1.95 -1.49
CA ASP A 105 -19.42 1.63 -0.29
C ASP A 105 -20.94 1.72 -0.50
N MET A 106 -21.60 0.57 -0.59
CA MET A 106 -23.06 0.45 -0.67
C MET A 106 -23.76 0.94 0.60
N MET A 107 -23.15 0.76 1.77
CA MET A 107 -23.73 1.20 3.05
C MET A 107 -23.73 2.73 3.15
N ALA A 108 -22.63 3.38 2.74
CA ALA A 108 -22.58 4.84 2.63
C ALA A 108 -23.59 5.39 1.61
N ALA A 109 -23.80 4.69 0.49
CA ALA A 109 -24.83 5.06 -0.48
C ALA A 109 -26.25 4.99 0.11
N LEU A 110 -26.57 3.90 0.81
CA LEU A 110 -27.84 3.73 1.50
C LEU A 110 -28.05 4.78 2.60
N LEU A 111 -27.07 5.02 3.45
CA LEU A 111 -27.16 6.03 4.51
C LEU A 111 -27.46 7.41 3.95
N ARG A 112 -26.77 7.81 2.87
CA ARG A 112 -27.02 9.08 2.19
C ARG A 112 -28.46 9.17 1.67
N HIS A 113 -28.98 8.08 1.09
CA HIS A 113 -30.34 8.02 0.58
C HIS A 113 -31.39 8.06 1.71
N VAL A 114 -31.16 7.34 2.81
CA VAL A 114 -32.05 7.33 3.97
C VAL A 114 -32.13 8.72 4.59
N ARG A 115 -31.01 9.43 4.76
CA ARG A 115 -30.97 10.81 5.27
C ARG A 115 -31.78 11.82 4.44
N GLN A 116 -32.05 11.50 3.16
CA GLN A 116 -32.91 12.34 2.31
C GLN A 116 -34.40 12.02 2.44
N LYS A 117 -34.75 10.86 3.02
CA LYS A 117 -36.12 10.34 3.08
C LYS A 117 -36.70 10.21 4.49
N ALA A 118 -35.85 10.13 5.51
CA ALA A 118 -36.26 10.00 6.90
C ALA A 118 -35.43 10.92 7.79
N ASP A 119 -36.10 11.62 8.69
CA ASP A 119 -35.45 12.43 9.71
C ASP A 119 -34.74 11.54 10.75
N PRO A 120 -33.65 12.01 11.37
CA PRO A 120 -33.05 11.33 12.52
C PRO A 120 -34.07 11.07 13.64
N GLY A 121 -33.91 9.95 14.36
CA GLY A 121 -34.82 9.48 15.41
C GLY A 121 -35.97 8.60 14.91
N ARG A 122 -36.15 8.47 13.59
CA ARG A 122 -37.11 7.56 12.97
C ARG A 122 -36.69 6.09 13.11
N ARG A 123 -37.65 5.18 12.92
CA ARG A 123 -37.44 3.73 13.06
C ARG A 123 -37.26 3.10 11.69
N LEU A 124 -36.14 2.41 11.47
CA LEU A 124 -35.84 1.72 10.22
C LEU A 124 -36.05 0.22 10.37
N GLY A 125 -36.84 -0.39 9.49
CA GLY A 125 -37.00 -1.85 9.44
C GLY A 125 -35.92 -2.47 8.57
N ILE A 126 -35.03 -3.26 9.17
CA ILE A 126 -33.88 -3.86 8.50
C ILE A 126 -34.17 -5.31 8.12
N LEU A 127 -34.05 -5.64 6.84
CA LEU A 127 -34.26 -7.00 6.32
C LEU A 127 -32.92 -7.57 5.84
N THR A 128 -32.22 -8.33 6.68
CA THR A 128 -30.84 -8.77 6.41
C THR A 128 -30.59 -10.21 6.86
N SER A 129 -29.48 -10.81 6.42
CA SER A 129 -29.10 -12.16 6.83
C SER A 129 -28.67 -12.22 8.30
N ASP A 130 -28.75 -13.41 8.87
CA ASP A 130 -28.30 -13.65 10.25
C ASP A 130 -26.83 -13.27 10.45
N PHE A 131 -25.96 -13.61 9.50
CA PHE A 131 -24.56 -13.21 9.50
C PHE A 131 -24.38 -11.68 9.54
N VAL A 132 -25.07 -10.95 8.66
CA VAL A 132 -24.90 -9.49 8.55
C VAL A 132 -25.42 -8.78 9.80
N ARG A 133 -26.53 -9.29 10.36
CA ARG A 133 -27.08 -8.79 11.63
C ARG A 133 -26.13 -9.05 12.80
N GLU A 134 -25.61 -10.27 12.93
CA GLU A 134 -24.64 -10.62 13.97
C GLU A 134 -23.36 -9.78 13.87
N ALA A 135 -22.89 -9.52 12.65
CA ALA A 135 -21.73 -8.68 12.40
C ALA A 135 -21.96 -7.18 12.68
N GLY A 136 -23.18 -6.77 13.06
CA GLY A 136 -23.50 -5.37 13.40
C GLY A 136 -23.27 -4.40 12.24
N LEU A 137 -23.49 -4.81 10.99
CA LEU A 137 -23.17 -3.97 9.82
C LEU A 137 -24.05 -2.72 9.77
N PHE A 138 -25.35 -2.84 10.04
CA PHE A 138 -26.27 -1.71 9.95
C PHE A 138 -26.11 -0.77 11.15
N GLU A 139 -25.84 -1.32 12.33
CA GLU A 139 -25.58 -0.60 13.56
C GLU A 139 -24.42 0.40 13.35
N ARG A 140 -23.31 -0.07 12.76
CA ARG A 140 -22.13 0.75 12.44
C ARG A 140 -22.42 2.00 11.59
N TYR A 141 -23.50 2.01 10.80
CA TYR A 141 -23.81 3.12 9.88
C TYR A 141 -25.03 3.95 10.31
N PHE A 142 -25.97 3.36 11.05
CA PHE A 142 -27.29 3.95 11.29
C PHE A 142 -27.62 4.20 12.77
N ASP A 143 -27.01 3.49 13.71
CA ASP A 143 -27.46 3.48 15.12
C ASP A 143 -27.33 4.84 15.81
N ASP A 144 -26.34 5.65 15.40
CA ASP A 144 -26.15 7.02 15.89
C ASP A 144 -27.31 7.98 15.55
N HIS A 145 -28.18 7.59 14.62
CA HIS A 145 -29.20 8.48 14.06
C HIS A 145 -30.59 7.86 13.97
N TYR A 146 -30.74 6.53 14.01
CA TYR A 146 -32.01 5.85 13.76
C TYR A 146 -32.14 4.63 14.67
N ALA A 147 -33.37 4.35 15.10
CA ALA A 147 -33.66 3.12 15.83
C ALA A 147 -33.90 1.96 14.85
N LEU A 148 -33.13 0.88 14.98
CA LEU A 148 -33.20 -0.27 14.07
C LEU A 148 -34.19 -1.33 14.58
N LEU A 149 -35.12 -1.73 13.70
CA LEU A 149 -36.07 -2.80 13.94
C LEU A 149 -35.74 -4.00 13.05
N TYR A 150 -35.78 -5.18 13.65
CA TYR A 150 -35.49 -6.42 12.97
C TYR A 150 -36.66 -7.39 13.06
N PRO A 151 -36.81 -8.32 12.10
CA PRO A 151 -37.78 -9.39 12.18
C PRO A 151 -37.65 -10.19 13.50
N SER A 152 -38.79 -10.67 14.00
CA SER A 152 -38.82 -11.67 15.08
C SER A 152 -38.11 -12.96 14.63
N PRO A 153 -37.72 -13.88 15.54
CA PRO A 153 -37.04 -15.12 15.16
C PRO A 153 -37.75 -15.92 14.05
N ASP A 154 -39.06 -16.10 14.15
CA ASP A 154 -39.83 -16.84 13.14
C ASP A 154 -39.87 -16.10 11.78
N GLN A 155 -40.00 -14.79 11.82
CA GLN A 155 -39.98 -13.95 10.62
C GLN A 155 -38.60 -13.93 9.98
N GLN A 156 -37.54 -13.96 10.78
CA GLN A 156 -36.16 -14.05 10.33
C GLN A 156 -35.90 -15.37 9.61
N THR A 157 -36.37 -16.49 10.17
CA THR A 157 -36.31 -17.80 9.49
C THR A 157 -37.08 -17.78 8.17
N SER A 158 -38.29 -17.20 8.15
CA SER A 158 -39.08 -17.07 6.92
C SER A 158 -38.37 -16.20 5.87
N LEU A 159 -37.75 -15.09 6.28
CA LEU A 159 -36.98 -14.21 5.41
C LEU A 159 -35.75 -14.92 4.82
N MET A 160 -34.99 -15.65 5.65
CA MET A 160 -33.83 -16.43 5.21
C MET A 160 -34.24 -17.49 4.18
N GLN A 161 -35.37 -18.19 4.40
CA GLN A 161 -35.92 -19.15 3.44
C GLN A 161 -36.37 -18.47 2.14
N ALA A 162 -37.01 -17.30 2.24
CA ALA A 162 -37.46 -16.55 1.07
C ALA A 162 -36.29 -16.07 0.19
N VAL A 163 -35.11 -15.83 0.77
CA VAL A 163 -33.92 -15.41 0.00
C VAL A 163 -33.10 -16.61 -0.47
N TYR A 164 -32.69 -17.50 0.44
CA TYR A 164 -31.72 -18.57 0.20
C TYR A 164 -32.33 -19.96 -0.04
N GLY A 165 -33.63 -20.14 0.22
CA GLY A 165 -34.27 -21.45 0.04
C GLY A 165 -34.25 -21.93 -1.42
N GLU A 166 -34.53 -23.21 -1.65
CA GLU A 166 -34.56 -23.81 -3.00
C GLU A 166 -35.48 -23.07 -3.99
N ARG A 167 -36.54 -22.46 -3.45
CA ARG A 167 -37.51 -21.60 -4.15
C ARG A 167 -37.43 -20.14 -3.68
N GLY A 168 -36.23 -19.70 -3.34
CA GLY A 168 -35.95 -18.36 -2.88
C GLY A 168 -35.63 -17.38 -4.01
N LEU A 169 -35.46 -16.11 -3.65
CA LEU A 169 -35.10 -15.04 -4.59
C LEU A 169 -33.76 -15.30 -5.29
N GLN A 170 -32.81 -15.98 -4.65
CA GLN A 170 -31.55 -16.37 -5.30
C GLN A 170 -31.74 -17.36 -6.46
N ALA A 171 -32.77 -18.20 -6.39
CA ALA A 171 -33.16 -19.11 -7.46
C ALA A 171 -34.06 -18.44 -8.52
N GLY A 172 -34.45 -17.17 -8.31
CA GLY A 172 -35.33 -16.43 -9.21
C GLY A 172 -36.82 -16.79 -9.08
N ASP A 173 -37.23 -17.45 -8.00
CA ASP A 173 -38.61 -17.84 -7.79
C ASP A 173 -39.46 -16.67 -7.26
N GLU A 174 -40.66 -16.50 -7.82
CA GLU A 174 -41.59 -15.45 -7.45
C GLU A 174 -42.40 -15.76 -6.18
N ALA A 175 -42.46 -17.03 -5.75
CA ALA A 175 -43.17 -17.44 -4.55
C ALA A 175 -42.63 -16.76 -3.27
N ALA A 176 -41.33 -16.43 -3.26
CA ALA A 176 -40.68 -15.71 -2.18
C ALA A 176 -41.21 -14.27 -1.98
N LEU A 177 -41.83 -13.67 -3.01
CA LEU A 177 -42.35 -12.30 -2.94
C LEU A 177 -43.39 -12.12 -1.80
N GLU A 178 -44.28 -13.10 -1.61
CA GLU A 178 -45.34 -12.98 -0.61
C GLU A 178 -44.79 -13.15 0.80
N GLN A 179 -43.82 -14.05 0.99
CA GLN A 179 -43.12 -14.22 2.27
C GLN A 179 -42.39 -12.93 2.67
N VAL A 180 -41.63 -12.33 1.73
CA VAL A 180 -40.97 -11.05 1.96
C VAL A 180 -41.99 -9.95 2.27
N ALA A 181 -43.10 -9.88 1.52
CA ALA A 181 -44.15 -8.89 1.74
C ALA A 181 -44.75 -8.99 3.15
N GLN A 182 -44.95 -10.21 3.67
CA GLN A 182 -45.48 -10.44 5.01
C GLN A 182 -44.50 -9.95 6.10
N VAL A 183 -43.21 -10.24 5.96
CA VAL A 183 -42.17 -9.75 6.90
C VAL A 183 -42.11 -8.22 6.88
N CYS A 184 -42.14 -7.61 5.70
CA CYS A 184 -42.18 -6.15 5.54
C CYS A 184 -43.39 -5.51 6.23
N ARG A 185 -44.60 -6.06 6.05
CA ARG A 185 -45.82 -5.53 6.69
C ARG A 185 -45.72 -5.59 8.21
N HIS A 186 -45.20 -6.69 8.76
CA HIS A 186 -45.01 -6.81 10.21
C HIS A 186 -44.04 -5.76 10.77
N LEU A 187 -42.95 -5.46 10.07
CA LEU A 187 -42.04 -4.38 10.47
C LEU A 187 -42.73 -3.02 10.43
N GLN A 188 -43.58 -2.77 9.42
CA GLN A 188 -44.38 -1.55 9.34
C GLN A 188 -45.43 -1.46 10.48
N GLU A 189 -46.09 -2.56 10.82
CA GLU A 189 -47.01 -2.67 11.97
C GLU A 189 -46.29 -2.39 13.30
N GLN A 190 -45.02 -2.79 13.41
CA GLN A 190 -44.16 -2.45 14.54
C GLN A 190 -43.70 -0.99 14.55
N GLY A 191 -44.00 -0.21 13.51
CA GLY A 191 -43.70 1.22 13.40
C GLY A 191 -42.43 1.54 12.63
N ALA A 192 -41.96 0.68 11.73
CA ALA A 192 -40.89 1.03 10.78
C ALA A 192 -41.41 2.04 9.75
N ASP A 193 -40.81 3.24 9.72
CA ASP A 193 -41.16 4.31 8.77
C ASP A 193 -40.63 4.00 7.36
N LEU A 194 -39.49 3.32 7.28
CA LEU A 194 -38.80 2.97 6.05
C LEU A 194 -38.16 1.58 6.18
N LEU A 195 -38.24 0.78 5.12
CA LEU A 195 -37.65 -0.56 5.11
C LEU A 195 -36.34 -0.56 4.31
N VAL A 196 -35.25 -0.95 4.96
CA VAL A 196 -33.90 -0.96 4.39
C VAL A 196 -33.45 -2.40 4.15
N PRO A 197 -33.18 -2.80 2.90
CA PRO A 197 -32.72 -4.15 2.60
C PRO A 197 -31.23 -4.33 2.95
N GLY A 198 -30.92 -5.49 3.53
CA GLY A 198 -29.58 -6.06 3.71
C GLY A 198 -29.35 -7.35 2.92
N PHE A 199 -30.21 -7.59 1.93
CA PHE A 199 -30.03 -8.56 0.85
C PHE A 199 -30.06 -7.82 -0.48
N THR A 200 -29.12 -8.09 -1.36
CA THR A 200 -29.15 -7.49 -2.71
C THR A 200 -30.18 -8.17 -3.60
N GLU A 201 -30.64 -9.36 -3.24
CA GLU A 201 -31.74 -10.07 -3.92
C GLU A 201 -33.09 -9.39 -3.75
N LEU A 202 -33.33 -8.68 -2.64
CA LEU A 202 -34.57 -7.93 -2.41
C LEU A 202 -34.77 -6.82 -3.46
N SER A 203 -33.69 -6.36 -4.06
CA SER A 203 -33.67 -5.44 -5.19
C SER A 203 -34.45 -5.95 -6.41
N LEU A 204 -34.52 -7.28 -6.62
CA LEU A 204 -35.26 -7.94 -7.70
C LEU A 204 -36.79 -7.83 -7.54
N VAL A 205 -37.24 -7.56 -6.33
CA VAL A 205 -38.66 -7.49 -5.95
C VAL A 205 -39.09 -6.13 -5.41
N ALA A 206 -38.15 -5.21 -5.12
CA ALA A 206 -38.42 -3.92 -4.51
C ALA A 206 -39.53 -3.12 -5.21
N GLN A 207 -39.46 -2.95 -6.53
CA GLN A 207 -40.48 -2.21 -7.28
C GLN A 207 -41.88 -2.85 -7.19
N ARG A 208 -41.96 -4.19 -7.15
CA ARG A 208 -43.23 -4.91 -7.02
C ARG A 208 -43.83 -4.71 -5.63
N LEU A 209 -43.00 -4.72 -4.60
CA LEU A 209 -43.41 -4.45 -3.22
C LEU A 209 -43.85 -2.99 -3.04
N GLN A 210 -43.14 -2.04 -3.62
CA GLN A 210 -43.50 -0.61 -3.62
C GLN A 210 -44.87 -0.35 -4.23
N ARG A 211 -45.20 -1.01 -5.35
CA ARG A 211 -46.54 -0.91 -5.97
C ARG A 211 -47.66 -1.44 -5.07
N ARG A 212 -47.33 -2.27 -4.08
CA ARG A 212 -48.26 -2.80 -3.07
C ARG A 212 -48.28 -1.94 -1.79
N GLY A 213 -47.68 -0.74 -1.81
CA GLY A 213 -47.62 0.17 -0.66
C GLY A 213 -46.53 -0.16 0.37
N ILE A 214 -45.63 -1.10 0.07
CA ILE A 214 -44.53 -1.46 0.98
C ILE A 214 -43.31 -0.57 0.66
N GLY A 215 -42.90 0.26 1.62
CA GLY A 215 -41.80 1.22 1.49
C GLY A 215 -40.40 0.62 1.54
N LEU A 216 -40.16 -0.49 0.82
CA LEU A 216 -38.84 -1.12 0.72
C LEU A 216 -37.94 -0.34 -0.25
N LEU A 217 -36.77 0.08 0.23
CA LEU A 217 -35.74 0.68 -0.61
C LEU A 217 -35.19 -0.30 -1.66
N ASP A 218 -34.75 0.22 -2.80
CA ASP A 218 -34.08 -0.56 -3.83
C ASP A 218 -32.56 -0.31 -3.74
N SER A 219 -31.85 -1.23 -3.06
CA SER A 219 -30.42 -1.06 -2.78
C SER A 219 -29.55 -1.01 -4.03
N ASN A 220 -29.80 -1.85 -5.04
CA ASN A 220 -28.98 -1.78 -6.26
C ASN A 220 -29.28 -0.53 -7.07
N ALA A 221 -30.52 -0.01 -7.08
CA ALA A 221 -30.82 1.24 -7.76
C ALA A 221 -30.10 2.43 -7.10
N ILE A 222 -30.13 2.49 -5.76
CA ILE A 222 -29.41 3.49 -4.97
C ILE A 222 -27.90 3.37 -5.18
N TYR A 223 -27.37 2.15 -5.19
CA TYR A 223 -25.94 1.91 -5.39
C TYR A 223 -25.48 2.23 -6.81
N ALA A 224 -26.29 1.91 -7.83
CA ALA A 224 -26.04 2.31 -9.21
C ALA A 224 -25.98 3.83 -9.37
N GLU A 225 -26.96 4.55 -8.79
CA GLU A 225 -26.95 6.02 -8.78
C GLU A 225 -25.71 6.57 -8.08
N HIS A 226 -25.34 6.02 -6.94
CA HIS A 226 -24.13 6.40 -6.23
C HIS A 226 -22.87 6.22 -7.08
N ALA A 227 -22.71 5.06 -7.72
CA ALA A 227 -21.53 4.76 -8.54
C ALA A 227 -21.38 5.70 -9.75
N LEU A 228 -22.49 6.12 -10.37
CA LEU A 228 -22.45 7.03 -11.52
C LEU A 228 -22.08 8.47 -11.14
N HIS A 229 -22.37 8.88 -9.90
CA HIS A 229 -22.01 10.18 -9.35
C HIS A 229 -20.73 10.17 -8.54
N TYR A 230 -20.19 8.99 -8.23
CA TYR A 230 -18.97 8.83 -7.46
C TYR A 230 -17.82 9.52 -8.17
N SER A 231 -17.11 10.40 -7.46
CA SER A 231 -15.86 10.97 -7.92
C SER A 231 -14.77 10.43 -7.03
N SER A 232 -13.78 9.79 -7.64
CA SER A 232 -12.69 9.14 -6.92
C SER A 232 -11.92 10.18 -6.09
N PRO A 233 -11.97 10.13 -4.74
CA PRO A 233 -10.92 10.74 -3.96
C PRO A 233 -9.63 9.95 -4.19
N ALA A 234 -8.48 10.60 -4.09
CA ALA A 234 -7.21 9.87 -4.06
C ALA A 234 -7.27 8.90 -2.88
N LEU A 235 -7.08 7.61 -3.14
CA LEU A 235 -6.93 6.63 -2.06
C LEU A 235 -5.60 6.90 -1.37
N GLU A 236 -5.63 7.18 -0.08
CA GLU A 236 -4.42 7.21 0.74
C GLU A 236 -3.92 5.78 0.92
N GLN A 237 -2.94 5.41 0.10
CA GLN A 237 -2.22 4.15 0.25
C GLN A 237 -1.18 4.30 1.36
N PRO A 238 -0.98 3.27 2.20
CA PRO A 238 0.10 3.27 3.18
C PRO A 238 1.44 3.57 2.53
N PHE A 239 2.30 4.32 3.21
CA PHE A 239 3.64 4.59 2.72
C PHE A 239 4.39 3.26 2.50
N LYS A 240 4.94 3.09 1.30
CA LYS A 240 5.75 1.93 0.93
C LYS A 240 7.13 2.39 0.50
N LEU A 241 8.17 1.87 1.14
CA LEU A 241 9.56 2.13 0.77
C LEU A 241 10.03 1.09 -0.27
N GLY A 242 10.48 1.55 -1.43
CA GLY A 242 11.17 0.73 -2.41
C GLY A 242 12.67 0.72 -2.16
N ILE A 243 13.31 -0.44 -2.21
CA ILE A 243 14.75 -0.60 -1.95
C ILE A 243 15.42 -1.23 -3.17
N VAL A 244 16.33 -0.49 -3.81
CA VAL A 244 17.23 -1.01 -4.86
C VAL A 244 18.34 -1.79 -4.18
N GLY A 245 18.14 -3.10 -4.03
CA GLY A 245 19.05 -3.99 -3.37
C GLY A 245 20.13 -4.58 -4.28
N GLY A 246 20.99 -5.42 -3.69
CA GLY A 246 21.97 -6.23 -4.42
C GLY A 246 23.28 -5.53 -4.78
N VAL A 247 23.47 -4.27 -4.38
CA VAL A 247 24.63 -3.45 -4.76
C VAL A 247 25.52 -2.99 -3.58
N GLY A 248 25.78 -3.79 -2.53
CA GLY A 248 25.74 -5.25 -2.46
C GLY A 248 24.63 -5.88 -1.60
N PRO A 249 24.50 -7.23 -1.60
CA PRO A 249 23.47 -7.92 -0.85
C PRO A 249 23.49 -7.69 0.66
N ALA A 250 24.67 -7.77 1.29
CA ALA A 250 24.82 -7.58 2.74
C ALA A 250 24.44 -6.16 3.18
N ALA A 251 24.89 -5.15 2.43
CA ALA A 251 24.52 -3.75 2.66
C ALA A 251 23.00 -3.50 2.55
N THR A 252 22.30 -4.28 1.72
CA THR A 252 20.84 -4.18 1.62
C THR A 252 20.15 -4.69 2.89
N VAL A 253 20.61 -5.83 3.43
CA VAL A 253 20.08 -6.40 4.68
C VAL A 253 20.36 -5.47 5.86
N ASP A 254 21.57 -4.94 5.95
CA ASP A 254 21.96 -3.94 6.96
C ASP A 254 21.10 -2.66 6.88
N PHE A 255 20.81 -2.19 5.67
CA PHE A 255 19.88 -1.07 5.49
C PHE A 255 18.47 -1.38 5.99
N MET A 256 17.94 -2.57 5.69
CA MET A 256 16.61 -3.00 6.18
C MET A 256 16.58 -3.07 7.70
N ASP A 257 17.61 -3.64 8.33
CA ASP A 257 17.74 -3.69 9.78
C ASP A 257 17.74 -2.28 10.40
N LYS A 258 18.47 -1.34 9.80
CA LYS A 258 18.48 0.06 10.23
C LYS A 258 17.13 0.75 10.05
N VAL A 259 16.37 0.46 8.99
CA VAL A 259 15.00 0.98 8.85
C VAL A 259 14.11 0.45 9.96
N VAL A 260 14.18 -0.86 10.27
CA VAL A 260 13.41 -1.47 11.36
C VAL A 260 13.78 -0.84 12.71
N CYS A 261 15.07 -0.78 13.04
CA CYS A 261 15.57 -0.21 14.30
C CYS A 261 15.23 1.27 14.47
N ASN A 262 15.20 2.05 13.40
CA ASN A 262 14.85 3.47 13.45
C ASN A 262 13.32 3.74 13.40
N THR A 263 12.50 2.71 13.12
CA THR A 263 11.04 2.86 13.07
C THR A 263 10.46 2.81 14.48
N PRO A 264 9.75 3.87 14.95
CA PRO A 264 9.11 3.86 16.26
C PRO A 264 7.83 3.03 16.21
N ALA A 265 7.95 1.72 16.49
CA ALA A 265 6.84 0.77 16.46
C ALA A 265 6.77 -0.02 17.79
N GLY A 266 5.55 -0.17 18.32
CA GLY A 266 5.22 -1.01 19.46
C GLY A 266 4.72 -2.41 19.07
N CYS A 267 4.36 -2.61 17.81
CA CYS A 267 3.99 -3.91 17.23
C CYS A 267 4.34 -3.98 15.73
N ASP A 268 4.31 -5.18 15.16
CA ASP A 268 4.67 -5.45 13.76
C ASP A 268 3.90 -4.55 12.77
N GLN A 269 2.61 -4.29 13.02
CA GLN A 269 1.73 -3.53 12.12
C GLN A 269 2.06 -2.03 12.06
N GLU A 270 2.85 -1.52 13.00
CA GLU A 270 3.31 -0.13 13.03
C GLU A 270 4.62 0.07 12.25
N HIS A 271 5.24 -1.01 11.76
CA HIS A 271 6.44 -0.91 10.92
C HIS A 271 6.13 -0.46 9.49
N ILE A 272 7.15 0.10 8.83
CA ILE A 272 7.06 0.60 7.45
C ILE A 272 6.96 -0.57 6.46
N LYS A 273 5.98 -0.52 5.55
CA LYS A 273 5.87 -1.46 4.43
C LYS A 273 7.08 -1.27 3.49
N MET A 274 7.84 -2.34 3.26
CA MET A 274 9.02 -2.32 2.38
C MET A 274 8.84 -3.29 1.20
N VAL A 275 9.36 -2.91 0.03
CA VAL A 275 9.55 -3.81 -1.12
C VAL A 275 11.00 -3.72 -1.57
N VAL A 276 11.64 -4.87 -1.77
CA VAL A 276 13.07 -4.97 -2.06
C VAL A 276 13.27 -5.72 -3.36
N GLU A 277 13.93 -5.07 -4.31
CA GLU A 277 14.43 -5.73 -5.51
C GLU A 277 15.91 -6.03 -5.29
N GLN A 278 16.19 -7.22 -4.78
CA GLN A 278 17.56 -7.66 -4.47
C GLN A 278 18.24 -8.17 -5.75
N ASN A 279 18.87 -7.26 -6.50
CA ASN A 279 19.42 -7.55 -7.83
C ASN A 279 20.96 -7.44 -7.88
N PRO A 280 21.70 -8.51 -7.49
CA PRO A 280 23.16 -8.52 -7.58
C PRO A 280 23.69 -8.61 -9.01
N GLN A 281 22.83 -8.79 -10.03
CA GLN A 281 23.21 -8.77 -11.43
C GLN A 281 23.37 -7.34 -11.98
N ILE A 282 23.10 -6.29 -11.19
CA ILE A 282 23.47 -4.92 -11.56
C ILE A 282 25.00 -4.85 -11.71
N PRO A 283 25.52 -4.46 -12.88
CA PRO A 283 26.96 -4.37 -13.14
C PRO A 283 27.72 -3.58 -12.06
N ASP A 284 29.00 -3.88 -11.89
CA ASP A 284 29.82 -3.18 -10.88
C ASP A 284 29.99 -1.70 -11.25
N ARG A 285 29.65 -0.83 -10.29
CA ARG A 285 29.64 0.62 -10.49
C ARG A 285 31.05 1.17 -10.62
N THR A 286 31.99 0.68 -9.81
CA THR A 286 33.39 1.13 -9.83
C THR A 286 34.06 0.69 -11.13
N ALA A 287 33.82 -0.55 -11.54
CA ALA A 287 34.34 -1.10 -12.77
C ALA A 287 33.83 -0.39 -14.01
N ASN A 288 32.64 0.23 -14.00
CA ASN A 288 32.18 1.07 -15.11
C ASN A 288 32.73 2.51 -15.04
N LEU A 289 32.79 3.08 -13.83
CA LEU A 289 33.27 4.46 -13.67
C LEU A 289 34.77 4.59 -13.96
N LEU A 290 35.56 3.57 -13.65
CA LEU A 290 37.02 3.62 -13.70
C LEU A 290 37.65 2.71 -14.75
N HIS A 291 36.94 1.66 -15.12
CA HIS A 291 37.40 0.68 -16.09
C HIS A 291 36.31 0.60 -17.18
N GLU A 292 36.58 0.08 -18.37
CA GLU A 292 35.56 0.00 -19.43
C GLU A 292 34.50 -1.09 -19.15
N GLY A 293 34.08 -1.23 -17.89
CA GLY A 293 33.06 -2.16 -17.44
C GLY A 293 31.65 -1.78 -17.90
N THR A 294 30.77 -2.77 -17.90
CA THR A 294 29.36 -2.62 -18.34
C THR A 294 28.62 -1.53 -17.55
N ASP A 295 27.92 -0.65 -18.27
CA ASP A 295 27.11 0.43 -17.69
C ASP A 295 25.93 -0.11 -16.85
N PRO A 296 25.83 0.24 -15.55
CA PRO A 296 24.73 -0.21 -14.68
C PRO A 296 23.44 0.60 -14.82
N THR A 297 23.44 1.71 -15.56
CA THR A 297 22.33 2.70 -15.60
C THR A 297 20.99 2.06 -15.94
N VAL A 298 20.94 1.23 -16.99
CA VAL A 298 19.69 0.58 -17.43
C VAL A 298 19.19 -0.42 -16.38
N ALA A 299 20.09 -1.18 -15.75
CA ALA A 299 19.72 -2.14 -14.72
C ALA A 299 19.19 -1.45 -13.45
N LEU A 300 19.78 -0.30 -13.08
CA LEU A 300 19.29 0.54 -11.99
C LEU A 300 17.92 1.14 -12.30
N LEU A 301 17.73 1.72 -13.49
CA LEU A 301 16.45 2.29 -13.90
C LEU A 301 15.34 1.23 -13.92
N ALA A 302 15.60 0.08 -14.55
CA ALA A 302 14.63 -1.01 -14.61
C ALA A 302 14.24 -1.52 -13.22
N THR A 303 15.20 -1.56 -12.29
CA THR A 303 14.95 -1.92 -10.89
C THR A 303 14.08 -0.88 -10.19
N CYS A 304 14.36 0.41 -10.37
CA CYS A 304 13.54 1.49 -9.82
C CYS A 304 12.10 1.47 -10.38
N GLN A 305 11.93 1.19 -11.67
CA GLN A 305 10.62 1.09 -12.32
C GLN A 305 9.79 -0.08 -11.80
N ARG A 306 10.42 -1.22 -11.46
CA ARG A 306 9.71 -2.33 -10.80
C ARG A 306 9.21 -1.92 -9.42
N LEU A 307 10.04 -1.24 -8.63
CA LEU A 307 9.64 -0.74 -7.30
C LEU A 307 8.52 0.31 -7.39
N GLU A 308 8.57 1.20 -8.39
CA GLU A 308 7.50 2.17 -8.68
C GLU A 308 6.20 1.47 -9.10
N ALA A 309 6.27 0.47 -9.97
CA ALA A 309 5.11 -0.34 -10.37
C ALA A 309 4.51 -1.12 -9.21
N ASP A 310 5.32 -1.50 -8.22
CA ASP A 310 4.88 -2.10 -6.96
C ASP A 310 4.34 -1.06 -5.97
N GLY A 311 4.20 0.21 -6.35
CA GLY A 311 3.56 1.26 -5.57
C GLY A 311 4.45 1.88 -4.49
N ALA A 312 5.78 1.82 -4.63
CA ALA A 312 6.70 2.55 -3.76
C ALA A 312 6.42 4.07 -3.80
N LYS A 313 6.50 4.73 -2.65
CA LYS A 313 6.32 6.20 -2.51
C LYS A 313 7.64 6.95 -2.39
N ALA A 314 8.71 6.23 -2.07
CA ALA A 314 10.09 6.70 -2.16
C ALA A 314 11.00 5.50 -2.48
N ILE A 315 12.13 5.75 -3.11
CA ILE A 315 13.13 4.73 -3.45
C ILE A 315 14.42 5.02 -2.70
N ALA A 316 14.94 4.02 -1.99
CA ALA A 316 16.25 4.03 -1.35
C ALA A 316 17.25 3.19 -2.14
N ILE A 317 18.48 3.69 -2.28
CA ILE A 317 19.60 2.95 -2.89
C ILE A 317 20.72 2.86 -1.85
N PRO A 318 20.85 1.77 -1.07
CA PRO A 318 21.93 1.59 -0.10
C PRO A 318 23.29 1.30 -0.75
N CYS A 319 23.75 2.21 -1.62
CA CYS A 319 25.04 2.16 -2.31
C CYS A 319 25.50 3.57 -2.72
N ASN A 320 26.61 4.04 -2.14
CA ASN A 320 27.18 5.34 -2.47
C ASN A 320 27.57 5.45 -3.95
N THR A 321 28.32 4.50 -4.47
CA THR A 321 28.79 4.52 -5.87
C THR A 321 27.65 4.55 -6.88
N ALA A 322 26.50 3.92 -6.59
CA ALA A 322 25.33 3.91 -7.47
C ALA A 322 24.69 5.30 -7.63
N HIS A 323 24.93 6.23 -6.70
CA HIS A 323 24.41 7.59 -6.80
C HIS A 323 25.04 8.41 -7.94
N ALA A 324 26.15 7.96 -8.52
CA ALA A 324 26.70 8.55 -9.75
C ALA A 324 25.68 8.55 -10.90
N PHE A 325 24.77 7.58 -10.91
CA PHE A 325 23.81 7.34 -11.99
C PHE A 325 22.41 7.89 -11.69
N VAL A 326 22.16 8.37 -10.47
CA VAL A 326 20.82 8.81 -10.02
C VAL A 326 20.30 9.98 -10.84
N ALA A 327 21.15 10.96 -11.15
CA ALA A 327 20.76 12.13 -11.96
C ALA A 327 20.28 11.74 -13.37
N ALA A 328 20.81 10.64 -13.93
CA ALA A 328 20.41 10.16 -15.24
C ALA A 328 19.06 9.40 -15.21
N ILE A 329 18.76 8.69 -14.12
CA ILE A 329 17.57 7.83 -14.03
C ILE A 329 16.36 8.52 -13.39
N GLN A 330 16.55 9.46 -12.46
CA GLN A 330 15.44 10.14 -11.76
C GLN A 330 14.41 10.81 -12.70
N PRO A 331 14.79 11.43 -13.84
CA PRO A 331 13.82 12.01 -14.77
C PRO A 331 12.84 11.00 -15.41
N TYR A 332 13.14 9.70 -15.33
CA TYR A 332 12.32 8.61 -15.88
C TYR A 332 11.44 7.94 -14.81
N LEU A 333 11.39 8.50 -13.60
CA LEU A 333 10.63 8.00 -12.46
C LEU A 333 9.71 9.10 -11.95
N THR A 334 8.49 8.73 -11.56
CA THR A 334 7.59 9.63 -10.82
C THR A 334 7.86 9.59 -9.31
N THR A 335 8.40 8.47 -8.83
CA THR A 335 8.76 8.23 -7.45
C THR A 335 10.14 8.83 -7.15
N PRO A 336 10.29 9.63 -6.08
CA PRO A 336 11.57 10.23 -5.74
C PRO A 336 12.55 9.18 -5.19
N ILE A 337 13.80 9.24 -5.66
CA ILE A 337 14.93 8.56 -5.04
C ILE A 337 15.48 9.43 -3.91
N VAL A 338 15.56 8.88 -2.71
CA VAL A 338 16.19 9.54 -1.56
C VAL A 338 17.70 9.52 -1.77
N ASN A 339 18.30 10.68 -1.99
CA ASN A 339 19.72 10.79 -2.28
C ASN A 339 20.55 10.69 -0.98
N MET A 340 21.17 9.53 -0.78
CA MET A 340 22.00 9.21 0.40
C MET A 340 23.12 10.24 0.62
N LEU A 341 23.73 10.74 -0.46
CA LEU A 341 24.90 11.62 -0.38
C LEU A 341 24.52 12.99 0.18
N THR A 342 23.45 13.58 -0.35
CA THR A 342 22.96 14.89 0.10
C THR A 342 22.44 14.81 1.54
N GLU A 343 21.76 13.73 1.90
CA GLU A 343 21.27 13.52 3.28
C GLU A 343 22.44 13.35 4.26
N THR A 344 23.49 12.62 3.87
CA THR A 344 24.71 12.46 4.67
C THR A 344 25.42 13.78 4.91
N ILE A 345 25.61 14.57 3.86
CA ILE A 345 26.25 15.89 3.96
C ILE A 345 25.40 16.88 4.79
N ALA A 346 24.08 16.88 4.61
CA ALA A 346 23.17 17.70 5.39
C ALA A 346 23.19 17.33 6.89
N HIS A 347 23.26 16.03 7.19
CA HIS A 347 23.42 15.54 8.56
C HIS A 347 24.71 16.06 9.20
N ILE A 348 25.85 15.93 8.50
CA ILE A 348 27.16 16.40 9.01
C ILE A 348 27.09 17.90 9.29
N ARG A 349 26.61 18.70 8.33
CA ARG A 349 26.49 20.15 8.48
C ARG A 349 25.63 20.56 9.67
N THR A 350 24.56 19.80 9.93
CA THR A 350 23.64 20.09 11.04
C THR A 350 24.23 19.70 12.38
N ARG A 351 24.93 18.56 12.44
CA ARG A 351 25.42 17.95 13.68
C ARG A 351 26.76 18.51 14.16
N TYR A 352 27.61 18.97 13.24
CA TYR A 352 28.96 19.44 13.53
C TYR A 352 29.11 20.89 13.13
N SER A 353 29.56 21.72 14.08
CA SER A 353 29.79 23.14 13.88
C SER A 353 31.19 23.42 13.33
N GLY A 354 31.30 24.38 12.41
CA GLY A 354 32.55 24.87 11.85
C GLY A 354 33.06 24.09 10.64
N ASP A 355 34.10 24.62 10.00
CA ASP A 355 34.68 24.07 8.77
C ASP A 355 35.64 22.91 9.07
N LYS A 356 35.12 21.85 9.71
CA LYS A 356 35.92 20.67 10.06
C LYS A 356 36.23 19.85 8.80
N PRO A 357 37.50 19.44 8.58
CA PRO A 357 37.80 18.52 7.50
C PRO A 357 37.13 17.17 7.72
N VAL A 358 36.52 16.64 6.66
CA VAL A 358 35.79 15.37 6.70
C VAL A 358 36.51 14.35 5.81
N GLY A 359 36.96 13.25 6.41
CA GLY A 359 37.55 12.14 5.68
C GLY A 359 36.49 11.28 4.98
N LEU A 360 36.77 10.83 3.76
CA LEU A 360 35.89 9.98 2.97
C LEU A 360 36.54 8.61 2.76
N LEU A 361 36.09 7.61 3.51
CA LEU A 361 36.45 6.21 3.29
C LEU A 361 35.46 5.60 2.31
N ALA A 362 35.81 5.53 1.03
CA ALA A 362 34.89 5.04 0.00
C ALA A 362 35.63 4.25 -1.08
N THR A 363 34.87 3.60 -1.97
CA THR A 363 35.46 2.97 -3.16
C THR A 363 36.20 4.00 -4.00
N ALA A 364 37.23 3.55 -4.72
CA ALA A 364 37.93 4.40 -5.70
C ALA A 364 36.95 5.00 -6.71
N GLY A 365 35.92 4.25 -7.11
CA GLY A 365 34.84 4.73 -7.98
C GLY A 365 34.11 5.93 -7.39
N THR A 366 33.73 5.87 -6.10
CA THR A 366 33.06 6.98 -5.38
C THR A 366 33.97 8.21 -5.27
N VAL A 367 35.25 8.02 -4.94
CA VAL A 367 36.20 9.13 -4.78
C VAL A 367 36.47 9.81 -6.12
N GLN A 368 36.82 9.04 -7.16
CA GLN A 368 37.23 9.58 -8.46
C GLN A 368 36.08 10.13 -9.28
N SER A 369 34.87 9.54 -9.20
CA SER A 369 33.66 10.10 -9.82
C SER A 369 33.18 11.38 -9.12
N ARG A 370 33.73 11.68 -7.94
CA ARG A 370 33.42 12.88 -7.15
C ARG A 370 31.94 13.01 -6.77
N VAL A 371 31.19 11.92 -6.66
CA VAL A 371 29.74 11.94 -6.39
C VAL A 371 29.34 12.69 -5.11
N TYR A 372 30.20 12.70 -4.09
CA TYR A 372 29.98 13.47 -2.87
C TYR A 372 30.30 14.98 -2.99
N HIS A 373 31.10 15.38 -3.98
CA HIS A 373 31.72 16.72 -4.00
C HIS A 373 30.68 17.81 -4.23
N ALA A 374 29.73 17.63 -5.14
CA ALA A 374 28.71 18.63 -5.39
C ALA A 374 27.91 18.97 -4.12
N ALA A 375 27.50 17.95 -3.35
CA ALA A 375 26.80 18.14 -2.08
C ALA A 375 27.71 18.79 -1.03
N ALA A 376 28.95 18.32 -0.90
CA ALA A 376 29.90 18.85 0.07
C ALA A 376 30.29 20.32 -0.20
N GLU A 377 30.58 20.67 -1.44
CA GLU A 377 30.94 22.04 -1.87
C GLU A 377 29.79 23.01 -1.59
N GLN A 378 28.54 22.63 -1.90
CA GLN A 378 27.34 23.43 -1.57
C GLN A 378 27.15 23.61 -0.06
N ALA A 379 27.60 22.65 0.74
CA ALA A 379 27.54 22.69 2.19
C ALA A 379 28.75 23.39 2.85
N GLY A 380 29.77 23.77 2.07
CA GLY A 380 31.03 24.31 2.60
C GLY A 380 31.93 23.28 3.28
N ILE A 381 31.71 21.98 3.02
CA ILE A 381 32.47 20.89 3.65
C ILE A 381 33.68 20.53 2.80
N ARG A 382 34.88 20.57 3.42
CA ARG A 382 36.11 20.08 2.80
C ARG A 382 36.24 18.57 3.00
N LEU A 383 36.13 17.82 1.91
CA LEU A 383 36.40 16.38 1.89
C LEU A 383 37.90 16.09 1.72
N ILE A 384 38.39 15.09 2.44
CA ILE A 384 39.74 14.52 2.31
C ILE A 384 39.59 13.04 1.98
N ALA A 385 40.25 12.58 0.92
CA ALA A 385 40.31 11.16 0.57
C ALA A 385 41.68 10.57 0.93
N PRO A 386 41.79 9.25 1.17
CA PRO A 386 43.07 8.61 1.44
C PRO A 386 44.05 8.80 0.28
N GLU A 387 45.34 8.94 0.59
CA GLU A 387 46.40 8.85 -0.43
C GLU A 387 46.42 7.47 -1.09
N PRO A 388 47.00 7.32 -2.30
CA PRO A 388 46.86 6.10 -3.10
C PRO A 388 47.15 4.78 -2.36
N PRO A 389 48.23 4.63 -1.57
CA PRO A 389 48.49 3.38 -0.84
C PRO A 389 47.42 3.03 0.20
N PHE A 390 46.78 4.04 0.79
CA PHE A 390 45.70 3.87 1.76
C PHE A 390 44.35 3.70 1.07
N GLN A 391 44.16 4.29 -0.11
CA GLN A 391 42.98 4.05 -0.94
C GLN A 391 42.93 2.58 -1.41
N ASP A 392 44.09 1.98 -1.72
CA ASP A 392 44.21 0.56 -2.05
C ASP A 392 43.81 -0.32 -0.85
N LYS A 393 44.16 0.08 0.37
CA LYS A 393 43.71 -0.59 1.60
C LYS A 393 42.20 -0.53 1.79
N VAL A 394 41.58 0.63 1.55
CA VAL A 394 40.11 0.74 1.55
C VAL A 394 39.50 -0.20 0.50
N MET A 395 40.08 -0.27 -0.70
CA MET A 395 39.61 -1.18 -1.74
C MET A 395 39.79 -2.65 -1.34
N ASN A 396 40.90 -3.03 -0.72
CA ASN A 396 41.14 -4.39 -0.22
C ASN A 396 40.16 -4.76 0.90
N ALA A 397 39.89 -3.85 1.83
CA ALA A 397 38.90 -4.04 2.88
C ALA A 397 37.50 -4.32 2.30
N ILE A 398 37.13 -3.69 1.19
CA ILE A 398 35.82 -3.86 0.55
C ILE A 398 35.78 -5.10 -0.35
N TYR A 399 36.75 -5.26 -1.25
CA TYR A 399 36.73 -6.19 -2.39
C TYR A 399 37.79 -7.30 -2.34
N GLY A 400 38.76 -7.21 -1.42
CA GLY A 400 39.83 -8.20 -1.30
C GLY A 400 39.31 -9.62 -1.02
N GLU A 401 40.19 -10.62 -1.11
CA GLU A 401 39.83 -12.02 -0.86
C GLU A 401 39.21 -12.21 0.55
N CYS A 402 39.76 -11.48 1.53
CA CYS A 402 39.24 -11.38 2.90
C CYS A 402 38.45 -10.08 3.13
N GLY A 403 37.82 -9.52 2.10
CA GLY A 403 37.05 -8.28 2.15
C GLY A 403 35.62 -8.47 2.64
N VAL A 404 34.96 -7.36 2.99
CA VAL A 404 33.59 -7.39 3.53
C VAL A 404 32.59 -7.95 2.52
N LYS A 405 32.74 -7.66 1.21
CA LYS A 405 31.86 -8.23 0.18
C LYS A 405 31.98 -9.75 0.05
N ALA A 406 33.10 -10.34 0.47
CA ALA A 406 33.31 -11.77 0.54
C ALA A 406 32.83 -12.38 1.88
N GLY A 407 32.30 -11.56 2.80
CA GLY A 407 31.72 -12.00 4.08
C GLY A 407 32.66 -11.88 5.28
N PHE A 408 33.83 -11.25 5.13
CA PHE A 408 34.81 -11.10 6.21
C PHE A 408 34.72 -9.73 6.88
N THR A 409 34.27 -9.70 8.13
CA THR A 409 34.11 -8.47 8.94
C THR A 409 35.17 -8.29 10.02
N GLU A 410 36.20 -9.14 10.05
CA GLU A 410 37.30 -9.07 11.00
C GLU A 410 38.62 -9.44 10.29
N GLY A 411 39.75 -9.22 10.95
CA GLY A 411 41.06 -9.56 10.39
C GLY A 411 41.60 -8.52 9.42
N GLU A 412 42.02 -8.96 8.23
CA GLU A 412 42.72 -8.11 7.25
C GLU A 412 41.88 -6.91 6.81
N SER A 413 40.60 -7.12 6.50
CA SER A 413 39.70 -6.04 6.05
C SER A 413 39.58 -4.92 7.08
N LYS A 414 39.43 -5.27 8.36
CA LYS A 414 39.36 -4.31 9.47
C LYS A 414 40.70 -3.60 9.68
N THR A 415 41.80 -4.35 9.62
CA THR A 415 43.16 -3.81 9.78
C THR A 415 43.48 -2.78 8.68
N ASP A 416 43.16 -3.09 7.44
CA ASP A 416 43.39 -2.20 6.31
C ASP A 416 42.52 -0.94 6.37
N LEU A 417 41.26 -1.09 6.77
CA LEU A 417 40.37 0.06 6.93
C LEU A 417 40.82 0.99 8.07
N LEU A 418 41.26 0.42 9.20
CA LEU A 418 41.80 1.20 10.31
C LEU A 418 43.06 1.98 9.90
N ALA A 419 43.97 1.37 9.14
CA ALA A 419 45.16 2.07 8.64
C ALA A 419 44.79 3.26 7.72
N ALA A 420 43.77 3.10 6.87
CA ALA A 420 43.27 4.20 6.05
C ALA A 420 42.56 5.29 6.87
N ALA A 421 41.84 4.90 7.92
CA ALA A 421 41.19 5.82 8.85
C ALA A 421 42.22 6.64 9.65
N GLU A 422 43.27 6.00 10.17
CA GLU A 422 44.40 6.66 10.85
C GLU A 422 45.08 7.69 9.95
N HIS A 423 45.33 7.33 8.69
CA HIS A 423 45.91 8.26 7.73
C HIS A 423 45.04 9.52 7.53
N LEU A 424 43.72 9.36 7.41
CA LEU A 424 42.80 10.51 7.31
C LEU A 424 42.78 11.35 8.61
N ALA A 425 42.83 10.70 9.78
CA ALA A 425 42.91 11.40 11.06
C ALA A 425 44.20 12.22 11.22
N GLN A 426 45.35 11.66 10.76
CA GLN A 426 46.63 12.37 10.69
C GLN A 426 46.58 13.56 9.72
N ALA A 427 45.82 13.44 8.63
CA ALA A 427 45.54 14.53 7.70
C ALA A 427 44.55 15.59 8.25
N GLY A 428 44.06 15.41 9.48
CA GLY A 428 43.21 16.37 10.20
C GLY A 428 41.71 16.11 10.09
N ALA A 429 41.28 14.94 9.61
CA ALA A 429 39.87 14.57 9.64
C ALA A 429 39.41 14.30 11.08
N GLU A 430 38.39 15.04 11.53
CA GLU A 430 37.71 14.79 12.82
C GLU A 430 36.44 13.95 12.65
N ILE A 431 36.01 13.77 11.40
CA ILE A 431 34.80 13.07 10.99
C ILE A 431 35.17 12.19 9.80
N LEU A 432 34.78 10.92 9.83
CA LEU A 432 34.98 9.96 8.75
C LEU A 432 33.63 9.50 8.23
N ILE A 433 33.38 9.71 6.94
CA ILE A 433 32.25 9.13 6.23
C ILE A 433 32.63 7.70 5.84
N LEU A 434 31.83 6.73 6.28
CA LEU A 434 31.85 5.34 5.81
C LEU A 434 31.16 5.26 4.44
N GLY A 435 31.79 5.88 3.44
CA GLY A 435 31.29 6.12 2.09
C GLY A 435 31.21 4.88 1.19
N CYS A 436 31.28 3.68 1.76
CA CYS A 436 30.86 2.43 1.13
C CYS A 436 29.99 1.68 2.15
N THR A 437 28.81 1.23 1.73
CA THR A 437 27.78 0.68 2.63
C THR A 437 28.15 -0.67 3.24
N GLU A 438 29.24 -1.27 2.79
CA GLU A 438 29.85 -2.42 3.46
C GLU A 438 30.73 -2.03 4.67
N LEU A 439 31.29 -0.81 4.72
CA LEU A 439 32.20 -0.41 5.80
C LEU A 439 31.56 -0.34 7.19
N PRO A 440 30.29 0.09 7.37
CA PRO A 440 29.62 0.04 8.68
C PRO A 440 29.59 -1.36 9.30
N LEU A 441 29.66 -2.43 8.50
CA LEU A 441 29.68 -3.81 8.99
C LEU A 441 30.95 -4.15 9.77
N LEU A 442 32.04 -3.38 9.59
CA LEU A 442 33.29 -3.53 10.34
C LEU A 442 33.26 -2.78 11.69
N PHE A 443 32.30 -1.89 11.86
CA PHE A 443 32.13 -1.02 13.03
C PHE A 443 30.68 -1.05 13.55
N PRO A 444 30.12 -2.23 13.85
CA PRO A 444 28.72 -2.34 14.24
C PRO A 444 28.48 -1.53 15.51
N GLN A 445 27.48 -0.63 15.46
CA GLN A 445 27.04 0.21 16.59
C GLN A 445 28.09 1.21 17.10
N SER A 446 29.18 1.44 16.35
CA SER A 446 30.19 2.45 16.70
C SER A 446 29.88 3.78 16.01
N HIS A 447 29.80 4.85 16.80
CA HIS A 447 29.63 6.22 16.30
C HIS A 447 30.93 7.02 16.32
N GLU A 448 31.95 6.52 17.02
CA GLU A 448 33.25 7.15 17.20
C GLU A 448 34.32 6.06 17.31
N ILE A 449 35.55 6.39 16.93
CA ILE A 449 36.73 5.53 17.09
C ILE A 449 37.91 6.33 17.60
N GLU A 450 38.76 5.68 18.41
CA GLU A 450 40.01 6.25 18.89
C GLU A 450 41.12 5.96 17.88
N LEU A 451 41.67 7.01 17.27
CA LEU A 451 42.77 6.94 16.30
C LEU A 451 43.90 7.87 16.76
N ASP A 452 45.08 7.31 17.02
CA ASP A 452 46.27 8.07 17.45
C ASP A 452 46.00 9.02 18.65
N GLY A 453 45.23 8.52 19.64
CA GLY A 453 44.84 9.28 20.83
C GLY A 453 43.81 10.39 20.59
N ARG A 454 43.11 10.36 19.45
CA ARG A 454 42.01 11.29 19.11
C ARG A 454 40.72 10.51 18.89
N THR A 455 39.64 11.02 19.47
CA THR A 455 38.29 10.56 19.16
C THR A 455 37.84 11.13 17.80
N VAL A 456 37.56 10.25 16.85
CA VAL A 456 37.11 10.60 15.49
C VAL A 456 35.69 10.08 15.28
N ALA A 457 34.79 10.95 14.82
CA ALA A 457 33.41 10.58 14.59
C ALA A 457 33.26 9.71 13.33
N LEU A 458 32.46 8.65 13.41
CA LEU A 458 32.07 7.81 12.29
C LEU A 458 30.65 8.18 11.83
N ILE A 459 30.54 8.49 10.54
CA ILE A 459 29.27 8.77 9.89
C ILE A 459 28.91 7.60 9.00
N ASP A 460 27.77 6.99 9.28
CA ASP A 460 27.19 5.90 8.50
C ASP A 460 26.09 6.44 7.57
N PRO A 461 26.36 6.56 6.25
CA PRO A 461 25.36 6.99 5.27
C PRO A 461 24.13 6.08 5.20
N THR A 462 24.28 4.78 5.52
CA THR A 462 23.18 3.81 5.50
C THR A 462 22.18 4.10 6.63
N ASP A 463 22.65 4.40 7.84
CA ASP A 463 21.78 4.78 8.96
C ASP A 463 21.07 6.11 8.71
N ILE A 464 21.78 7.09 8.13
CA ILE A 464 21.19 8.38 7.77
C ILE A 464 20.10 8.22 6.71
N LEU A 465 20.36 7.42 5.67
CA LEU A 465 19.35 7.10 4.66
C LEU A 465 18.14 6.40 5.29
N ALA A 466 18.36 5.45 6.21
CA ALA A 466 17.29 4.72 6.87
C ALA A 466 16.41 5.66 7.71
N ARG A 467 17.02 6.52 8.54
CA ARG A 467 16.31 7.55 9.31
C ARG A 467 15.51 8.48 8.40
N ARG A 468 16.08 8.89 7.27
CA ARG A 468 15.38 9.75 6.32
C ARG A 468 14.15 9.05 5.72
N CYS A 469 14.28 7.78 5.35
CA CYS A 469 13.14 6.99 4.85
C CYS A 469 12.06 6.84 5.93
N VAL A 470 12.43 6.62 7.19
CA VAL A 470 11.48 6.58 8.31
C VAL A 470 10.78 7.93 8.50
N GLN A 471 11.49 9.04 8.38
CA GLN A 471 10.88 10.38 8.48
C GLN A 471 9.87 10.62 7.36
N LEU A 472 10.15 10.20 6.13
CA LEU A 472 9.23 10.32 5.00
C LEU A 472 7.95 9.49 5.17
N ALA A 473 8.02 8.40 5.94
CA ALA A 473 6.87 7.54 6.21
C ALA A 473 5.93 8.10 7.29
N ARG A 474 6.34 9.11 8.06
CA ARG A 474 5.49 9.69 9.12
C ARG A 474 4.39 10.56 8.50
N PRO A 475 3.12 10.40 8.90
CA PRO A 475 2.06 11.31 8.49
C PRO A 475 2.40 12.74 8.96
N ALA A 476 2.14 13.71 8.08
CA ALA A 476 2.45 15.13 8.28
C ALA A 476 1.64 15.79 9.40
#